data_AF-A0A7Y5H924-F1
#
_entry.id   AF-A0A7Y5H924-F1
#
_cell.length_a   1.000
_cell.length_b   1.000
_cell.length_c   1.000
_cell.angle_alpha   90.00
_cell.angle_beta   90.00
_cell.angle_gamma   90.00
#
_symmetry.space_group_name_H-M   'P 1'
#
loop_
_entity.id
_entity.type
_entity.pdbx_description
1 polymer ?
#
loop_
_entity_poly.entity_id
_entity_poly.type
_entity_poly.pdbx_seq_one_letter_code
_entity_poly.pdbx_strand_id
1 'polypeptide(L)'
;MTLRDFQDLIEAQYGRKDTRRGIERTFLWFVEEVGELAEAIRRGTKAEREEEFADVLAWLSTMASMSGIDLETAARAKYGRGCPRCRATPCRCAEPPSADRRRGGGKRPKRA
;
A
#
# COMPACT_ATOMS: atom_id res chain seq x y z
N MET A 1 7.35 10.78 -14.26
CA MET A 1 6.12 10.00 -14.08
C MET A 1 5.54 10.36 -12.73
N THR A 2 4.30 10.82 -12.70
CA THR A 2 3.49 11.05 -11.48
C THR A 2 2.89 9.72 -10.99
N LEU A 3 2.22 9.72 -9.83
CA LEU A 3 1.52 8.52 -9.36
C LEU A 3 0.29 8.23 -10.24
N ARG A 4 -0.37 9.29 -10.76
CA ARG A 4 -1.42 9.14 -11.78
C ARG A 4 -0.87 8.52 -13.06
N ASP A 5 0.24 9.03 -13.58
CA ASP A 5 0.87 8.53 -14.82
C ASP A 5 1.22 7.03 -14.68
N PHE A 6 1.71 6.61 -13.51
CA PHE A 6 2.00 5.21 -13.23
C PHE A 6 0.73 4.36 -13.21
N GLN A 7 -0.32 4.82 -12.52
CA GLN A 7 -1.60 4.12 -12.49
C GLN A 7 -2.19 3.95 -13.89
N ASP A 8 -2.16 4.99 -14.73
CA ASP A 8 -2.56 4.94 -16.14
C ASP A 8 -1.76 3.93 -16.95
N LEU A 9 -0.44 3.92 -16.75
CA LEU A 9 0.47 3.01 -17.45
C LEU A 9 0.17 1.54 -17.12
N ILE A 10 -0.13 1.23 -15.86
CA ILE A 10 -0.50 -0.12 -15.42
C ILE A 10 -1.88 -0.53 -15.97
N GLU A 11 -2.86 0.39 -15.91
CA GLU A 11 -4.20 0.14 -16.44
C GLU A 11 -4.19 -0.14 -17.95
N ALA A 12 -3.36 0.60 -18.70
CA ALA A 12 -3.18 0.41 -20.14
C ALA A 12 -2.54 -0.95 -20.48
N GLN A 13 -1.58 -1.42 -19.68
CA GLN A 13 -0.90 -2.70 -19.91
C GLN A 13 -1.74 -3.92 -19.48
N TYR A 14 -2.33 -3.87 -18.30
CA TYR A 14 -2.89 -5.06 -17.64
C TYR A 14 -4.39 -4.95 -17.29
N GLY A 15 -4.93 -3.72 -17.23
CA GLY A 15 -6.26 -3.43 -16.70
C GLY A 15 -7.39 -4.22 -17.36
N ARG A 16 -7.33 -4.47 -18.68
CA ARG A 16 -8.36 -5.28 -19.37
C ARG A 16 -8.37 -6.74 -18.93
N LYS A 17 -7.19 -7.35 -18.72
CA LYS A 17 -7.05 -8.75 -18.29
C LYS A 17 -7.47 -8.89 -16.84
N ASP A 18 -7.00 -7.97 -15.99
CA ASP A 18 -7.25 -8.04 -14.56
C ASP A 18 -8.72 -7.74 -14.21
N THR A 19 -9.36 -6.80 -14.92
CA THR A 19 -10.77 -6.48 -14.65
C THR A 19 -11.69 -7.67 -14.93
N ARG A 20 -11.36 -8.52 -15.92
CA ARG A 20 -12.08 -9.78 -16.16
C ARG A 20 -11.95 -10.77 -15.00
N ARG A 21 -10.80 -10.76 -14.33
CA ARG A 21 -10.55 -11.56 -13.13
C ARG A 21 -11.27 -10.98 -11.91
N GLY A 22 -11.60 -9.70 -11.88
CA GLY A 22 -12.38 -9.08 -10.81
C GLY A 22 -11.55 -8.82 -9.54
N ILE A 23 -12.07 -7.93 -8.70
CA ILE A 23 -11.30 -7.31 -7.60
C ILE A 23 -10.86 -8.32 -6.52
N GLU A 24 -11.72 -9.27 -6.15
CA GLU A 24 -11.41 -10.24 -5.09
C GLU A 24 -10.24 -11.15 -5.47
N ARG A 25 -10.22 -11.66 -6.70
CA ARG A 25 -9.12 -12.47 -7.22
C ARG A 25 -7.87 -11.64 -7.52
N THR A 26 -8.03 -10.36 -7.81
CA THR A 26 -6.92 -9.40 -7.96
C THR A 26 -6.23 -9.13 -6.64
N PHE A 27 -7.01 -9.01 -5.56
CA PHE A 27 -6.50 -8.88 -4.20
C PHE A 27 -5.65 -10.08 -3.78
N LEU A 28 -5.96 -11.30 -4.23
CA LEU A 28 -5.12 -12.47 -3.92
C LEU A 28 -3.70 -12.34 -4.49
N TRP A 29 -3.56 -11.84 -5.71
CA TRP A 29 -2.24 -11.59 -6.31
C TRP A 29 -1.52 -10.43 -5.62
N PHE A 30 -2.24 -9.37 -5.28
CA PHE A 30 -1.65 -8.31 -4.44
C PHE A 30 -1.07 -8.86 -3.12
N VAL A 31 -1.75 -9.81 -2.47
CA VAL A 31 -1.27 -10.41 -1.23
C VAL A 31 -0.05 -11.32 -1.46
N GLU A 32 0.00 -12.04 -2.57
CA GLU A 32 1.15 -12.85 -2.98
C GLU A 32 2.41 -11.99 -3.08
N GLU A 33 2.31 -10.86 -3.77
CA GLU A 33 3.40 -9.91 -4.05
C GLU A 33 3.85 -9.18 -2.76
N VAL A 34 2.91 -8.94 -1.84
CA VAL A 34 3.26 -8.49 -0.48
C VAL A 34 4.06 -9.56 0.27
N GLY A 35 3.79 -10.83 0.03
CA GLY A 35 4.54 -11.96 0.58
C GLY A 35 5.96 -12.05 0.01
N GLU A 36 6.10 -11.88 -1.29
CA GLU A 36 7.40 -11.83 -1.99
C GLU A 36 8.22 -10.62 -1.55
N LEU A 37 7.60 -9.44 -1.42
CA LEU A 37 8.22 -8.27 -0.80
C LEU A 37 8.70 -8.55 0.63
N ALA A 38 7.89 -9.24 1.45
CA ALA A 38 8.30 -9.59 2.81
C ALA A 38 9.52 -10.52 2.82
N GLU A 39 9.59 -11.44 1.87
CA GLU A 39 10.73 -12.31 1.64
C GLU A 39 11.97 -11.52 1.21
N ALA A 40 11.86 -10.64 0.21
CA ALA A 40 12.94 -9.80 -0.29
C ALA A 40 13.46 -8.84 0.80
N ILE A 41 12.60 -8.31 1.67
CA ILE A 41 13.01 -7.50 2.83
C ILE A 41 13.86 -8.33 3.80
N ARG A 42 13.47 -9.58 4.06
CA ARG A 42 14.13 -10.42 5.07
C ARG A 42 15.48 -10.95 4.60
N ARG A 43 15.59 -11.32 3.32
CA ARG A 43 16.74 -12.07 2.80
C ARG A 43 17.19 -11.68 1.39
N GLY A 44 16.49 -10.77 0.73
CA GLY A 44 16.77 -10.37 -0.64
C GLY A 44 17.88 -9.33 -0.78
N THR A 45 18.41 -9.28 -1.99
CA THR A 45 19.29 -8.23 -2.52
C THR A 45 18.54 -6.90 -2.63
N LYS A 46 19.27 -5.83 -2.97
CA LYS A 46 18.64 -4.53 -3.27
C LYS A 46 17.76 -4.61 -4.51
N ALA A 47 18.21 -5.34 -5.54
CA ALA A 47 17.50 -5.50 -6.80
C ALA A 47 16.16 -6.21 -6.61
N GLU A 48 16.16 -7.36 -5.90
CA GLU A 48 14.91 -8.08 -5.59
C GLU A 48 13.96 -7.17 -4.79
N ARG A 49 14.45 -6.40 -3.81
CA ARG A 49 13.56 -5.45 -3.10
C ARG A 49 12.97 -4.39 -4.02
N GLU A 50 13.76 -3.85 -4.95
CA GLU A 50 13.27 -2.85 -5.91
C GLU A 50 12.18 -3.42 -6.83
N GLU A 51 12.34 -4.67 -7.28
CA GLU A 51 11.35 -5.43 -8.05
C GLU A 51 10.06 -5.61 -7.26
N GLU A 52 10.13 -6.20 -6.07
CA GLU A 52 8.94 -6.48 -5.26
C GLU A 52 8.20 -5.20 -4.79
N PHE A 53 8.93 -4.10 -4.54
CA PHE A 53 8.29 -2.81 -4.25
C PHE A 53 7.52 -2.27 -5.46
N ALA A 54 8.02 -2.50 -6.67
CA ALA A 54 7.36 -2.09 -7.90
C ALA A 54 6.12 -2.94 -8.16
N ASP A 55 6.17 -4.25 -7.94
CA ASP A 55 5.04 -5.15 -8.18
C ASP A 55 3.90 -4.93 -7.19
N VAL A 56 4.21 -4.72 -5.90
CA VAL A 56 3.21 -4.31 -4.90
C VAL A 56 2.53 -2.99 -5.31
N LEU A 57 3.29 -2.02 -5.83
CA LEU A 57 2.73 -0.76 -6.31
C LEU A 57 1.86 -0.94 -7.57
N ALA A 58 2.27 -1.82 -8.49
CA ALA A 58 1.51 -2.14 -9.70
C ALA A 58 0.15 -2.77 -9.33
N TRP A 59 0.14 -3.78 -8.47
CA TRP A 59 -1.09 -4.44 -8.05
C TRP A 59 -2.02 -3.54 -7.22
N LEU A 60 -1.46 -2.68 -6.37
CA LEU A 60 -2.24 -1.64 -5.69
C LEU A 60 -2.91 -0.69 -6.70
N SER A 61 -2.18 -0.28 -7.73
CA SER A 61 -2.67 0.59 -8.81
C SER A 61 -3.78 -0.06 -9.62
N THR A 62 -3.63 -1.34 -9.97
CA THR A 62 -4.66 -2.14 -10.62
C THR A 62 -5.95 -2.19 -9.81
N MET A 63 -5.89 -2.44 -8.50
CA MET A 63 -7.09 -2.45 -7.64
C MET A 63 -7.71 -1.05 -7.48
N ALA A 64 -6.89 0.00 -7.45
CA ALA A 64 -7.38 1.37 -7.39
C ALA A 64 -8.17 1.73 -8.66
N SER A 65 -7.65 1.40 -9.84
CA SER A 65 -8.37 1.58 -11.11
C SER A 65 -9.68 0.79 -11.16
N MET A 66 -9.69 -0.48 -10.74
CA MET A 66 -10.93 -1.29 -10.64
C MET A 66 -11.98 -0.67 -9.72
N SER A 67 -11.53 0.06 -8.69
CA SER A 67 -12.40 0.70 -7.70
C SER A 67 -12.79 2.14 -8.07
N GLY A 68 -12.34 2.65 -9.22
CA GLY A 68 -12.55 4.05 -9.61
C GLY A 68 -11.82 5.05 -8.71
N ILE A 69 -10.72 4.65 -8.08
CA ILE A 69 -9.93 5.47 -7.16
C ILE A 69 -8.70 6.01 -7.89
N ASP A 70 -8.56 7.33 -7.90
CA ASP A 70 -7.32 8.01 -8.29
C ASP A 70 -6.33 8.04 -7.12
N LEU A 71 -5.23 7.28 -7.22
CA LEU A 71 -4.27 7.14 -6.13
C LEU A 71 -3.59 8.45 -5.76
N GLU A 72 -3.22 9.27 -6.74
CA GLU A 72 -2.55 10.55 -6.48
C GLU A 72 -3.47 11.51 -5.71
N THR A 73 -4.71 11.65 -6.15
CA THR A 73 -5.72 12.49 -5.49
C THR A 73 -5.99 11.98 -4.08
N ALA A 74 -6.18 10.67 -3.90
CA ALA A 74 -6.40 10.07 -2.58
C ALA A 74 -5.21 10.27 -1.63
N ALA A 75 -3.98 10.05 -2.12
CA ALA A 75 -2.76 10.24 -1.36
C ALA A 75 -2.56 11.73 -0.99
N ARG A 76 -2.77 12.64 -1.94
CA ARG A 76 -2.66 14.09 -1.71
C ARG A 76 -3.72 14.60 -0.73
N ALA A 77 -4.96 14.13 -0.83
CA ALA A 77 -6.02 14.50 0.10
C ALA A 77 -5.70 14.07 1.54
N LYS A 78 -5.12 12.87 1.71
CA LYS A 78 -4.82 12.29 3.03
C LYS A 78 -3.50 12.75 3.65
N TYR A 79 -2.45 12.89 2.83
CA TYR A 79 -1.07 13.10 3.30
C TYR A 79 -0.41 14.36 2.74
N GLY A 80 -1.02 15.05 1.76
CA GLY A 80 -0.41 16.20 1.07
C GLY A 80 -0.20 17.45 1.92
N ARG A 81 -0.68 17.46 3.18
CA ARG A 81 -0.50 18.56 4.14
C ARG A 81 0.23 18.11 5.42
N GLY A 82 1.01 17.04 5.34
CA GLY A 82 1.68 16.42 6.48
C GLY A 82 0.85 15.31 7.12
N CYS A 83 1.23 14.87 8.33
CA CYS A 83 0.55 13.77 9.02
C CYS A 83 -0.96 14.07 9.17
N PRO A 84 -1.88 13.14 8.78
CA PRO A 84 -3.33 13.38 8.86
C PRO A 84 -3.84 13.63 10.28
N ARG A 85 -3.03 13.30 11.31
CA ARG A 85 -3.37 13.49 12.72
C ARG A 85 -2.81 14.79 13.31
N CYS A 86 -1.51 15.03 13.17
CA CYS A 86 -0.85 16.18 13.80
C CYS A 86 -0.47 17.31 12.82
N ARG A 87 -0.69 17.13 11.52
CA ARG A 87 -0.36 18.07 10.42
C ARG A 87 1.13 18.46 10.30
N ALA A 88 2.00 17.87 11.12
CA ALA A 88 3.43 18.12 11.08
C ALA A 88 4.14 17.23 10.04
N THR A 89 5.24 17.76 9.51
CA THR A 89 6.23 17.06 8.68
C THR A 89 7.62 17.42 9.21
N PRO A 90 8.37 16.50 9.88
CA PRO A 90 8.02 15.11 10.19
C PRO A 90 6.87 14.99 11.22
N CYS A 91 6.24 13.81 11.25
CA CYS A 91 5.16 13.49 12.19
C CYS A 91 5.64 13.56 13.65
N ARG A 92 4.81 14.11 14.54
CA ARG A 92 5.07 14.22 16.00
C ARG A 92 4.09 13.41 16.86
N CYS A 93 3.28 12.55 16.24
CA CYS A 93 2.41 11.66 17.00
C CYS A 93 3.25 10.72 17.85
N ALA A 94 2.85 10.49 19.10
CA ALA A 94 3.40 9.41 19.89
C ALA A 94 3.27 8.09 19.11
N GLU A 95 4.35 7.31 19.06
CA GLU A 95 4.26 5.94 18.59
C GLU A 95 3.32 5.20 19.54
N PRO A 96 2.36 4.41 19.02
CA PRO A 96 1.68 3.48 19.90
C PRO A 96 2.77 2.63 20.56
N PRO A 97 2.69 2.36 21.88
CA PRO A 97 3.68 1.53 22.54
C PRO A 97 3.87 0.28 21.67
N SER A 98 5.12 0.04 21.25
CA SER A 98 5.44 -1.16 20.49
C SER A 98 4.84 -2.32 21.26
N ALA A 99 4.18 -3.24 20.56
CA ALA A 99 3.68 -4.44 21.19
C ALA A 99 4.89 -5.30 21.59
N ASP A 100 5.62 -4.88 22.62
CA ASP A 100 6.44 -5.76 23.41
C ASP A 100 5.48 -6.80 23.96
N ARG A 101 5.53 -7.99 23.34
CA ARG A 101 4.73 -9.15 23.71
C ARG A 101 5.29 -9.72 25.00
N ARG A 102 5.29 -8.96 26.09
CA ARG A 102 5.43 -9.48 27.45
C ARG A 102 4.52 -8.69 28.40
N ARG A 103 3.43 -9.38 28.78
CA ARG A 103 2.52 -9.14 29.91
C ARG A 103 1.38 -8.13 29.70
N GLY A 104 0.16 -8.64 29.89
CA GLY A 104 -0.99 -7.86 30.33
C GLY A 104 -2.11 -7.75 29.31
N GLY A 105 -3.10 -8.64 29.39
CA GLY A 105 -4.33 -8.55 28.62
C GLY A 105 -5.08 -7.25 28.91
N GLY A 106 -5.12 -6.34 27.93
CA GLY A 106 -5.94 -5.14 27.95
C GLY A 106 -6.61 -4.96 26.59
N LYS A 107 -7.95 -4.90 26.57
CA LYS A 107 -8.73 -4.71 25.34
C LYS A 107 -8.33 -3.41 24.65
N ARG A 108 -8.03 -3.49 23.34
CA ARG A 108 -7.82 -2.31 22.47
C ARG A 108 -9.08 -1.41 22.49
N PRO A 109 -8.96 -0.09 22.67
CA PRO A 109 -10.09 0.81 22.49
C PRO A 109 -10.43 0.90 20.99
N LYS A 110 -11.73 0.91 20.68
CA LYS A 110 -12.24 1.17 19.33
C LYS A 110 -11.94 2.62 18.97
N ARG A 111 -11.32 2.85 17.81
CA ARG A 111 -11.13 4.19 17.26
C ARG A 111 -12.49 4.70 16.79
N ALA A 112 -12.86 5.90 17.26
CA ALA A 112 -14.00 6.67 16.79
C ALA A 112 -13.75 7.22 15.37
#